data_AF-A0A2D6FJK4-F1
#
_entry.id   AF-A0A2D6FJK4-F1
#
_cell.length_a   1.000
_cell.length_b   1.000
_cell.length_c   1.000
_cell.angle_alpha   90.00
_cell.angle_beta   90.00
_cell.angle_gamma   90.00
#
_symmetry.space_group_name_H-M   'P 1'
#
loop_
_entity.id
_entity.type
_entity.pdbx_description
1 polymer ?
#
loop_
_entity_poly.entity_id
_entity_poly.type
_entity_poly.pdbx_seq_one_letter_code
_entity_poly.pdbx_strand_id
1 'polypeptide(L)'
;MKVETQKEQVVGSLPIKGGVYEITAKYYFDKAAEFPDIDIKMQFMNMWSWLNANKSRLKTKRGMNKFITGWLIRSREKNAPTGRKKIINCASGPYEIVGQDEGEIWS
;
A
#
# COMPACT_ATOMS: atom_id res chain seq x y z
N MET A 1 11.40 -30.92 -23.28
CA MET A 1 11.89 -29.80 -22.45
C MET A 1 11.14 -29.83 -21.12
N LYS A 2 11.82 -30.15 -20.02
CA LYS A 2 11.20 -30.09 -18.69
C LYS A 2 11.00 -28.61 -18.37
N VAL A 3 9.76 -28.13 -18.47
CA VAL A 3 9.36 -26.84 -17.92
C VAL A 3 9.31 -27.06 -16.42
N GLU A 4 10.47 -26.97 -15.79
CA GLU A 4 10.60 -27.09 -14.35
C GLU A 4 10.01 -25.80 -13.78
N THR A 5 8.76 -25.92 -13.32
CA THR A 5 8.00 -24.90 -12.60
C THR A 5 8.87 -24.37 -11.46
N GLN A 6 9.60 -23.29 -11.72
CA GLN A 6 10.51 -22.73 -10.74
C GLN A 6 9.69 -22.21 -9.57
N LYS A 7 9.99 -22.78 -8.40
CA LYS A 7 9.34 -22.56 -7.10
C LYS A 7 8.87 -21.12 -6.94
N GLU A 8 7.62 -20.98 -6.51
CA GLU A 8 6.99 -19.79 -5.96
C GLU A 8 7.89 -19.12 -4.91
N GLN A 9 8.86 -18.32 -5.36
CA GLN A 9 9.74 -17.60 -4.46
C GLN A 9 8.90 -16.53 -3.77
N VAL A 10 8.72 -16.66 -2.46
CA VAL A 10 8.03 -15.65 -1.65
C VAL A 10 8.97 -14.46 -1.50
N VAL A 11 8.58 -13.31 -2.05
CA VAL A 11 9.35 -12.06 -2.03
C VAL A 11 9.00 -11.19 -0.84
N GLY A 12 7.81 -11.39 -0.27
CA GLY A 12 7.37 -10.67 0.92
C GLY A 12 6.10 -11.24 1.50
N SER A 13 5.68 -10.67 2.62
CA SER A 13 4.49 -11.12 3.33
C SER A 13 3.72 -9.95 3.92
N LEU A 14 2.40 -9.96 3.79
CA LEU A 14 1.50 -8.98 4.39
C LEU A 14 0.67 -9.63 5.50
N PRO A 15 0.48 -8.96 6.65
CA PRO A 15 -0.40 -9.48 7.70
C PRO A 15 -1.86 -9.44 7.24
N ILE A 16 -2.60 -10.51 7.52
CA ILE A 16 -4.05 -10.62 7.27
C ILE A 16 -4.79 -11.00 8.55
N LYS A 17 -6.11 -10.86 8.52
CA LYS A 17 -6.95 -11.34 9.61
C LYS A 17 -6.82 -12.86 9.72
N GLY A 18 -6.18 -13.33 10.79
CA GLY A 18 -6.00 -14.75 11.08
C GLY A 18 -4.84 -15.42 10.34
N GLY A 19 -3.83 -14.67 9.87
CA GLY A 19 -2.63 -15.28 9.32
C GLY A 19 -1.73 -14.31 8.53
N VAL A 20 -1.03 -14.88 7.56
CA VAL A 20 -0.10 -14.16 6.69
C VAL A 20 -0.50 -14.39 5.23
N TYR A 21 -0.39 -13.34 4.42
CA TYR A 21 -0.54 -13.40 2.97
C TYR A 21 0.84 -13.32 2.34
N GLU A 22 1.23 -14.41 1.68
CA GLU A 22 2.52 -14.51 1.00
C GLU A 22 2.44 -13.89 -0.38
N ILE A 23 3.45 -13.09 -0.72
CA ILE A 23 3.58 -12.45 -2.02
C ILE A 23 4.63 -13.22 -2.81
N THR A 24 4.18 -13.95 -3.82
CA THR A 24 5.04 -14.64 -4.78
C THR A 24 5.77 -13.63 -5.68
N ALA A 25 6.99 -13.98 -6.09
CA ALA A 25 7.77 -13.25 -7.10
C ALA A 25 6.98 -12.99 -8.38
N LYS A 26 6.29 -14.01 -8.89
CA LYS A 26 5.38 -13.86 -10.04
C LYS A 26 4.38 -12.72 -9.83
N TYR A 27 3.66 -12.74 -8.71
CA TYR A 27 2.68 -11.71 -8.40
C TYR A 27 3.31 -10.31 -8.29
N TYR A 28 4.49 -10.22 -7.68
CA TYR A 28 5.25 -8.98 -7.61
C TYR A 28 5.62 -8.45 -8.99
N PHE A 29 6.15 -9.30 -9.88
CA PHE A 29 6.52 -8.93 -11.25
C PHE A 29 5.30 -8.56 -12.10
N ASP A 30 4.19 -9.30 -11.97
CA ASP A 30 2.93 -8.97 -12.64
C ASP A 30 2.47 -7.54 -12.27
N LYS A 31 2.60 -7.16 -10.99
CA LYS A 31 2.30 -5.79 -10.53
C LYS A 31 3.32 -4.75 -10.98
N ALA A 32 4.60 -5.09 -11.04
CA ALA A 32 5.62 -4.20 -11.58
C ALA A 32 5.39 -3.91 -13.08
N ALA A 33 4.92 -4.90 -13.84
CA ALA A 33 4.57 -4.72 -15.25
C ALA A 33 3.30 -3.86 -15.45
N GLU A 34 2.30 -4.00 -14.58
CA GLU A 34 1.07 -3.20 -14.62
C GLU A 34 1.30 -1.72 -14.24
N PHE A 35 2.25 -1.45 -13.34
CA PHE A 35 2.53 -0.12 -12.80
C PHE A 35 4.02 0.27 -12.94
N PRO A 36 4.52 0.53 -14.17
CA PRO A 36 5.93 0.87 -14.40
C PRO A 36 6.34 2.22 -13.76
N ASP A 37 5.39 3.11 -13.54
CA ASP A 37 5.62 4.46 -13.00
C ASP A 37 5.77 4.49 -11.47
N ILE A 38 5.62 3.34 -10.79
CA ILE A 38 5.53 3.25 -9.33
C ILE A 38 6.60 2.29 -8.80
N ASP A 39 7.32 2.70 -7.76
CA ASP A 39 8.16 1.77 -6.99
C ASP A 39 7.29 0.81 -6.17
N ILE A 40 7.03 -0.36 -6.75
CA ILE A 40 6.22 -1.43 -6.14
C ILE A 40 6.78 -1.89 -4.80
N LYS A 41 8.11 -2.02 -4.67
CA LYS A 41 8.74 -2.46 -3.41
C LYS A 41 8.42 -1.49 -2.28
N MET A 42 8.57 -0.19 -2.54
CA MET A 42 8.22 0.86 -1.57
C MET A 42 6.73 0.79 -1.20
N GLN A 43 5.85 0.60 -2.19
CA GLN A 43 4.42 0.50 -1.91
C GLN A 43 4.05 -0.69 -1.03
N PHE A 44 4.67 -1.86 -1.22
CA PHE A 44 4.44 -3.01 -0.34
C PHE A 44 4.89 -2.76 1.10
N MET A 45 5.98 -2.01 1.32
CA MET A 45 6.41 -1.61 2.67
C MET A 45 5.41 -0.66 3.32
N ASN A 46 4.90 0.31 2.55
CA ASN A 46 3.86 1.23 3.03
C ASN A 46 2.57 0.49 3.38
N MET A 47 2.17 -0.48 2.56
CA MET A 47 1.03 -1.36 2.86
C MET A 47 1.26 -2.15 4.16
N TRP A 48 2.46 -2.71 4.34
CA TRP A 48 2.81 -3.46 5.56
C TRP A 48 2.72 -2.58 6.82
N SER A 49 3.33 -1.39 6.76
CA SER A 49 3.28 -0.40 7.84
C SER A 49 1.83 -0.01 8.18
N TRP A 50 1.01 0.27 7.17
CA TRP A 50 -0.40 0.62 7.35
C TRP A 50 -1.20 -0.51 8.01
N LEU A 51 -1.00 -1.75 7.59
CA LEU A 51 -1.68 -2.90 8.17
C LEU A 51 -1.21 -3.19 9.61
N ASN A 52 0.07 -2.97 9.91
CA ASN A 52 0.61 -3.14 11.26
C ASN A 52 0.04 -2.10 12.24
N ALA A 53 -0.09 -0.85 11.80
CA ALA A 53 -0.72 0.22 12.57
C ALA A 53 -2.24 0.01 12.75
N ASN A 54 -2.92 -0.58 11.75
CA ASN A 54 -4.38 -0.72 11.71
C ASN A 54 -4.85 -2.18 11.87
N LYS A 55 -4.51 -2.81 13.00
CA LYS A 55 -4.80 -4.24 13.26
C LYS A 55 -6.30 -4.59 13.21
N SER A 56 -7.19 -3.66 13.56
CA SER A 56 -8.65 -3.85 13.46
C SER A 56 -9.16 -3.86 12.01
N ARG A 57 -8.38 -3.33 11.06
CA ARG A 57 -8.74 -3.17 9.63
C ARG A 57 -8.02 -4.13 8.70
N LEU A 58 -7.39 -5.17 9.27
CA LEU A 58 -6.72 -6.23 8.52
C LEU A 58 -7.64 -6.84 7.47
N LYS A 59 -7.09 -7.09 6.28
CA LYS A 59 -7.83 -7.66 5.16
C LYS A 59 -7.90 -9.18 5.29
N THR A 60 -8.90 -9.77 4.65
CA THR A 60 -8.99 -11.22 4.46
C THR A 60 -8.22 -11.63 3.21
N LYS A 61 -7.88 -12.93 3.07
CA LYS A 61 -7.21 -13.45 1.85
C LYS A 61 -7.92 -13.02 0.56
N ARG A 62 -9.26 -13.11 0.54
CA ARG A 62 -10.08 -12.70 -0.61
C ARG A 62 -10.05 -11.19 -0.86
N GLY A 63 -9.98 -10.38 0.20
CA GLY A 63 -9.96 -8.91 0.12
C GLY A 63 -8.59 -8.31 -0.17
N MET A 64 -7.51 -9.08 0.01
CA MET A 64 -6.14 -8.58 -0.13
C MET A 64 -5.82 -8.16 -1.58
N ASN A 65 -6.23 -8.94 -2.57
CA ASN A 65 -6.01 -8.60 -3.98
C ASN A 65 -6.65 -7.25 -4.35
N LYS A 66 -7.89 -7.00 -3.90
CA LYS A 66 -8.58 -5.72 -4.12
C LYS A 66 -7.89 -4.57 -3.40
N PHE A 67 -7.37 -4.83 -2.19
CA PHE A 67 -6.62 -3.84 -1.41
C PHE A 67 -5.33 -3.43 -2.11
N ILE A 68 -4.53 -4.39 -2.58
CA ILE A 68 -3.26 -4.14 -3.29
C ILE A 68 -3.52 -3.33 -4.56
N THR A 69 -4.42 -3.80 -5.44
CA THR A 69 -4.75 -3.08 -6.68
C THR A 69 -5.26 -1.67 -6.41
N GLY A 70 -6.20 -1.50 -5.46
CA GLY A 70 -6.71 -0.18 -5.10
C GLY A 70 -5.69 0.73 -4.39
N TRP A 71 -4.67 0.17 -3.75
CA TRP A 71 -3.55 0.93 -3.20
C TRP A 71 -2.64 1.45 -4.32
N LEU A 72 -2.25 0.57 -5.25
CA LEU A 72 -1.36 0.92 -6.36
C LEU A 72 -1.98 1.97 -7.29
N ILE A 73 -3.27 1.86 -7.62
CA ILE A 73 -4.00 2.87 -8.41
C ILE A 73 -3.91 4.25 -7.75
N ARG A 74 -4.23 4.34 -6.45
CA ARG A 74 -4.16 5.61 -5.71
C ARG A 74 -2.74 6.14 -5.56
N SER A 75 -1.76 5.25 -5.43
CA SER A 75 -0.35 5.65 -5.43
C SER A 75 0.06 6.26 -6.76
N ARG A 76 -0.45 5.75 -7.89
CA ARG A 76 -0.20 6.30 -9.22
C ARG A 76 -0.71 7.73 -9.34
N GLU A 77 -1.95 7.95 -8.89
CA GLU A 77 -2.61 9.25 -8.97
C GLU A 77 -1.91 10.33 -8.15
N LYS A 78 -1.31 9.97 -7.00
CA LYS A 78 -0.52 10.89 -6.18
C LYS A 78 0.77 11.35 -6.85
N ASN A 79 1.35 10.53 -7.72
CA ASN A 79 2.57 10.86 -8.47
C ASN A 79 2.28 11.63 -9.77
N ALA A 80 1.02 11.73 -10.21
CA ALA A 80 0.65 12.55 -11.35
C ALA A 80 0.58 14.03 -10.92
N PRO A 81 1.22 14.96 -11.65
CA PRO A 81 1.12 16.39 -11.36
C PRO A 81 -0.29 16.87 -11.69
N THR A 82 -1.22 16.71 -10.75
CA THR A 82 -2.59 17.16 -10.94
C THR A 82 -2.71 18.61 -10.49
N GLY A 83 -2.66 19.53 -11.46
CA GLY A 83 -3.11 20.92 -11.32
C GLY A 83 -4.62 21.03 -11.09
N ARG A 84 -5.18 20.33 -10.10
CA ARG A 84 -6.55 20.51 -9.65
C ARG A 84 -6.53 21.21 -8.30
N LYS A 85 -6.64 22.54 -8.33
CA LYS A 85 -7.15 23.29 -7.18
C LYS A 85 -8.56 22.78 -6.90
N LYS A 86 -8.69 21.90 -5.93
CA LYS A 86 -9.99 21.56 -5.36
C LYS A 86 -10.32 22.69 -4.40
N ILE A 87 -11.22 23.59 -4.79
CA ILE A 87 -12.01 24.33 -3.81
C ILE A 87 -12.83 23.25 -3.10
N ILE A 88 -12.35 22.75 -1.97
CA ILE A 88 -13.14 21.96 -1.04
C ILE A 88 -13.24 22.73 0.26
N ASN A 89 -14.43 23.28 0.47
CA ASN A 89 -14.87 23.64 1.80
C ASN A 89 -15.04 22.34 2.61
N CYS A 90 -14.32 22.27 3.72
CA CYS A 90 -14.54 21.52 4.96
C CYS A 90 -14.97 20.03 4.93
N ALA A 91 -14.32 19.28 5.83
CA ALA A 91 -14.64 17.92 6.30
C ALA A 91 -14.30 16.76 5.36
N SER A 92 -13.02 16.38 5.30
CA SER A 92 -12.58 14.99 5.56
C SER A 92 -11.07 14.82 5.39
N GLY A 93 -10.36 15.03 6.51
CA GLY A 93 -9.15 14.29 6.89
C GLY A 93 -7.91 14.46 6.00
N PRO A 94 -6.94 15.29 6.41
CA PRO A 94 -5.68 15.44 5.72
C PRO A 94 -4.77 14.24 6.03
N TYR A 95 -4.10 13.72 5.01
CA TYR A 95 -2.76 13.19 5.20
C TYR A 95 -1.83 14.41 5.17
N GLU A 96 -1.67 15.05 6.32
CA GLU A 96 -0.55 15.94 6.62
C GLU A 96 0.40 15.19 7.57
N ILE A 97 1.67 15.14 7.19
CA ILE A 97 2.78 14.86 8.09
C ILE A 97 3.52 16.19 8.22
N VAL A 98 3.25 16.96 9.28
CA VAL A 98 4.17 17.97 9.83
C VAL A 98 3.99 17.95 11.34
N GLY A 99 5.11 17.86 12.05
CA GLY A 99 5.16 17.67 13.49
C GLY A 99 4.82 18.90 14.32
N GLN A 100 4.78 18.64 15.63
CA GLN A 100 5.05 19.57 16.74
C GLN A 100 4.57 21.01 16.55
N ASP A 101 3.38 21.28 17.05
CA ASP A 101 3.24 22.44 17.93
C ASP A 101 2.52 21.95 19.19
N GLU A 102 3.31 21.86 20.25
CA GLU A 102 2.82 21.63 21.60
C GLU A 102 1.86 22.78 21.92
N GLY A 103 0.75 22.49 22.60
CA GLY A 103 0.05 23.56 23.30
C GLY A 103 1.08 24.29 24.16
N GLU A 104 1.20 25.60 23.97
CA GLU A 104 2.26 26.43 24.55
C GLU A 104 2.54 26.02 26.00
N ILE A 105 3.70 25.39 26.14
CA ILE A 105 4.58 25.24 27.30
C ILE A 105 3.89 25.51 28.65
N TRP A 106 3.51 24.42 29.31
CA TRP A 106 3.02 24.32 30.70
C TRP A 106 1.63 24.88 31.00
N SER A 107 0.72 23.98 31.34
CA SER A 107 0.07 23.92 32.66
C SER A 107 -0.72 22.64 32.85
#